data_AF-A0A2F0ASR3-F1
#
_entry.id   AF-A0A2F0ASR3-F1
#
_cell.length_a   1.000
_cell.length_b   1.000
_cell.length_c   1.000
_cell.angle_alpha   90.00
_cell.angle_beta   90.00
_cell.angle_gamma   90.00
#
_symmetry.space_group_name_H-M   'P 1'
#
loop_
_entity.id
_entity.type
_entity.pdbx_description
1 polymer ?
#
loop_
_entity_poly.entity_id
_entity_poly.type
_entity_poly.pdbx_seq_one_letter_code
_entity_poly.pdbx_strand_id
1 'polypeptide(L)'
;MKSLYPVLCLFFWMAIPMQSEARTRKGILVVKSVTKGADVFVNGRKIGRTPLRKRVYLKPGTHTLRVSKLGFADYLDSIKIRRGRKTVVEPELFELNGILQIDSTPANAQVVINGRMFGHTPLQEALAPGGYALEVRLPDHQTFKKNVEIEAGQEVTLAPMLLYEAPMVETQQEPWYRNKWVWIGAASVIVTTSIITAVALTADDTADAGYPTIRIETTQ
;
A
#
# COMPACT_ATOMS: atom_id res chain seq x y z
N MET A 1 -6.27 14.46 105.07
CA MET A 1 -5.01 14.84 104.38
C MET A 1 -4.03 13.69 104.62
N LYS A 2 -3.46 12.93 103.68
CA LYS A 2 -3.40 12.92 102.21
C LYS A 2 -3.18 11.44 101.82
N SER A 3 -3.93 10.97 100.83
CA SER A 3 -3.73 9.69 100.16
C SER A 3 -2.48 9.77 99.27
N LEU A 4 -1.62 8.76 99.32
CA LEU A 4 -0.40 8.66 98.53
C LEU A 4 -0.39 7.31 97.78
N TYR A 5 -0.93 7.31 96.57
CA TYR A 5 -0.70 6.24 95.58
C TYR A 5 0.55 6.60 94.77
N PRO A 6 1.59 5.76 94.71
CA PRO A 6 2.66 5.97 93.75
C PRO A 6 2.53 4.98 92.58
N VAL A 7 2.95 5.49 91.43
CA VAL A 7 3.38 4.76 90.23
C VAL A 7 2.28 4.15 89.36
N LEU A 8 1.70 5.05 88.59
CA LEU A 8 1.27 4.91 87.21
C LEU A 8 2.14 3.90 86.42
N CYS A 9 1.73 2.64 86.37
CA CYS A 9 2.21 1.66 85.39
C CYS A 9 1.71 2.07 84.01
N LEU A 10 2.49 2.90 83.30
CA LEU A 10 2.40 3.08 81.86
C LEU A 10 2.87 1.80 81.15
N PHE A 11 2.15 0.70 81.35
CA PHE A 11 2.12 -0.37 80.35
C PHE A 11 1.16 0.08 79.25
N PHE A 12 1.59 1.07 78.47
CA PHE A 12 1.04 1.27 77.14
C PHE A 12 1.51 0.07 76.32
N TRP A 13 0.78 -1.04 76.49
CA TRP A 13 0.79 -2.24 75.67
C TRP A 13 0.33 -1.82 74.28
N MET A 14 1.20 -1.11 73.56
CA MET A 14 1.01 -0.87 72.15
C MET A 14 1.37 -2.18 71.46
N ALA A 15 0.37 -3.06 71.34
CA ALA A 15 0.43 -4.18 70.43
C ALA A 15 0.71 -3.59 69.04
N ILE A 16 1.98 -3.63 68.64
CA ILE A 16 2.36 -3.32 67.27
C ILE A 16 1.57 -4.31 66.41
N PRO A 17 0.65 -3.85 65.53
CA PRO A 17 -0.10 -4.76 64.70
C PRO A 17 0.90 -5.48 63.80
N MET A 18 1.01 -6.78 64.00
CA MET A 18 1.90 -7.70 63.29
C MET A 18 1.41 -7.86 61.83
N GLN A 19 1.51 -6.80 61.03
CA GLN A 19 0.99 -6.75 59.66
C GLN A 19 1.93 -7.42 58.62
N SER A 20 2.97 -8.12 59.05
CA SER A 20 3.96 -8.71 58.14
C SER A 20 3.59 -10.12 57.61
N GLU A 21 2.65 -10.83 58.23
CA GLU A 21 2.43 -12.27 57.94
C GLU A 21 1.54 -12.58 56.73
N ALA A 22 0.84 -11.60 56.15
CA ALA A 22 -0.03 -11.86 54.99
C ALA A 22 0.75 -12.12 53.69
N ARG A 23 2.06 -11.85 53.64
CA ARG A 23 2.90 -12.02 52.43
C ARG A 23 3.35 -13.45 52.18
N THR A 24 3.27 -14.36 53.16
CA THR A 24 3.86 -15.70 53.09
C THR A 24 2.97 -16.78 52.44
N ARG A 25 1.72 -16.47 52.07
CA ARG A 25 0.84 -17.45 51.39
C ARG A 25 0.84 -17.39 49.86
N LYS A 26 1.49 -16.39 49.25
CA LYS A 26 1.52 -16.20 47.78
C LYS A 26 2.88 -16.53 47.19
N GLY A 27 2.92 -16.90 45.91
CA GLY A 27 4.13 -16.92 45.09
C GLY A 27 4.27 -15.62 44.29
N ILE A 28 5.45 -15.40 43.71
CA ILE A 28 5.77 -14.21 42.91
C ILE A 28 5.95 -14.63 41.46
N LEU A 29 5.19 -14.03 40.55
CA LEU A 29 5.43 -14.14 39.11
C LEU A 29 6.29 -12.95 38.65
N VAL A 30 7.34 -13.25 37.91
CA VAL A 30 8.21 -12.29 37.22
C VAL A 30 8.12 -12.58 35.73
N VAL A 31 7.59 -11.62 34.96
CA VAL A 31 7.53 -11.71 33.50
C VAL A 31 8.60 -10.80 32.92
N LYS A 32 9.59 -11.39 32.25
CA LYS A 32 10.65 -10.66 31.54
C LYS A 32 10.42 -10.80 30.04
N SER A 33 9.66 -9.89 29.45
CA SER A 33 9.51 -9.84 28.00
C SER A 33 10.41 -8.76 27.43
N VAL A 34 11.11 -9.08 26.34
CA VAL A 34 11.87 -8.09 25.54
C VAL A 34 10.89 -7.15 24.81
N THR A 35 9.75 -7.70 24.35
CA THR A 35 8.71 -6.95 23.65
C THR A 35 7.99 -6.01 24.61
N LYS A 36 8.23 -4.70 24.48
CA LYS A 36 7.56 -3.66 25.28
C LYS A 36 6.12 -3.45 24.83
N GLY A 37 5.27 -3.06 25.78
CA GLY A 37 3.87 -2.67 25.54
C GLY A 37 2.89 -3.83 25.34
N ALA A 38 3.33 -5.08 25.46
CA ALA A 38 2.46 -6.24 25.36
C ALA A 38 1.58 -6.35 26.60
N ASP A 39 0.29 -6.64 26.40
CA ASP A 39 -0.68 -6.87 27.46
C ASP A 39 -0.45 -8.25 28.08
N VAL A 40 -0.35 -8.31 29.41
CA VAL A 40 -0.16 -9.56 30.17
C VAL A 40 -1.45 -9.91 30.89
N PHE A 41 -1.90 -11.15 30.72
CA PHE A 41 -3.08 -11.72 31.34
C PHE A 41 -2.73 -12.95 32.15
N VAL A 42 -3.35 -13.09 33.31
CA VAL A 42 -3.26 -14.29 34.14
C VAL A 42 -4.67 -14.80 34.41
N ASN A 43 -4.94 -16.06 34.08
CA ASN A 43 -6.28 -16.67 34.18
C ASN A 43 -7.35 -15.81 33.47
N GLY A 44 -7.02 -15.29 32.28
CA GLY A 44 -7.90 -14.42 31.50
C GLY A 44 -7.99 -12.96 31.99
N ARG A 45 -7.49 -12.63 33.19
CA ARG A 45 -7.53 -11.26 33.72
C ARG A 45 -6.27 -10.47 33.35
N LYS A 46 -6.44 -9.29 32.76
CA LYS A 46 -5.34 -8.36 32.46
C LYS A 46 -4.69 -7.85 33.75
N ILE A 47 -3.38 -8.03 33.87
CA ILE A 47 -2.61 -7.61 35.05
C ILE A 47 -1.72 -6.39 34.77
N GLY A 48 -1.45 -6.07 33.50
CA GLY A 48 -0.65 -4.91 33.11
C GLY A 48 -0.05 -5.04 31.72
N ARG A 49 0.97 -4.23 31.46
CA ARG A 49 1.76 -4.22 30.20
C ARG A 49 3.24 -4.46 30.49
N THR A 50 3.95 -5.08 29.56
CA THR A 50 5.41 -5.27 29.63
C THR A 50 6.17 -3.95 29.41
N PRO A 51 7.28 -3.70 30.13
CA PRO A 51 7.71 -4.40 31.34
C PRO A 51 6.76 -4.10 32.52
N LEU A 52 6.44 -5.14 33.31
CA LEU A 52 5.54 -5.00 34.45
C LEU A 52 6.19 -4.14 35.54
N ARG A 53 5.54 -3.02 35.89
CA ARG A 53 6.05 -2.09 36.92
C ARG A 53 5.86 -2.58 38.36
N LYS A 54 4.98 -3.56 38.58
CA LYS A 54 4.61 -4.06 39.91
C LYS A 54 4.90 -5.55 40.00
N ARG A 55 5.27 -6.03 41.19
CA ARG A 55 5.38 -7.47 41.49
C ARG A 55 3.99 -8.11 41.44
N VAL A 56 3.89 -9.25 40.80
CA VAL A 56 2.63 -10.00 40.67
C VAL A 56 2.61 -11.12 41.69
N TYR A 57 1.64 -11.09 42.60
CA TYR A 57 1.48 -12.08 43.66
C TYR A 57 0.29 -12.99 43.36
N LEU A 58 0.55 -14.28 43.18
CA LEU A 58 -0.46 -15.28 42.83
C LEU A 58 -0.60 -16.33 43.94
N LYS A 59 -1.77 -16.94 44.03
CA LYS A 59 -1.97 -18.10 44.91
C LYS A 59 -1.08 -19.26 44.41
N PRO A 60 -0.62 -20.17 45.28
CA PRO A 60 0.04 -21.38 44.82
C PRO A 60 -0.92 -22.21 43.97
N GLY A 61 -0.42 -22.80 42.88
CA GLY A 61 -1.24 -23.53 41.92
C GLY A 61 -0.78 -23.31 40.48
N THR A 62 -1.52 -23.88 39.54
CA THR A 62 -1.32 -23.66 38.10
C THR A 62 -2.14 -22.46 37.66
N HIS A 63 -1.52 -21.58 36.87
CA HIS A 63 -2.16 -20.40 36.30
C HIS A 63 -1.89 -20.37 34.80
N THR A 64 -2.86 -19.93 34.01
CA THR A 64 -2.63 -19.65 32.59
C THR A 64 -2.06 -18.25 32.44
N LEU A 65 -0.97 -18.13 31.71
CA LEU A 65 -0.33 -16.88 31.35
C LEU A 65 -0.57 -16.65 29.85
N ARG A 66 -1.10 -15.48 29.51
CA ARG A 66 -1.19 -15.02 28.13
C ARG A 66 -0.50 -13.68 27.99
N VAL A 67 0.42 -13.55 27.04
CA VAL A 67 1.04 -12.27 26.69
C VAL A 67 0.69 -11.97 25.24
N SER A 68 0.06 -10.82 25.02
CA SER A 68 -0.60 -10.49 23.77
C SER A 68 -0.25 -9.08 23.35
N LYS A 69 0.00 -8.88 22.05
CA LYS A 69 0.29 -7.58 21.47
C LYS A 69 -0.27 -7.55 20.06
N LEU A 70 -0.89 -6.42 19.69
CA LEU A 70 -1.40 -6.23 18.33
C LEU A 70 -0.27 -6.42 17.31
N GLY A 71 -0.53 -7.22 16.27
CA GLY A 71 0.46 -7.58 15.24
C GLY A 71 1.41 -8.72 15.62
N PHE A 72 1.24 -9.35 16.79
CA PHE A 72 2.08 -10.45 17.24
C PHE A 72 1.22 -11.69 17.57
N ALA A 73 1.81 -12.87 17.44
CA ALA A 73 1.23 -14.10 17.94
C ALA A 73 1.15 -14.07 19.48
N ASP A 74 0.03 -14.53 20.02
CA ASP A 74 -0.17 -14.65 21.46
C ASP A 74 0.78 -15.70 22.05
N TYR A 75 1.53 -15.31 23.08
CA TYR A 75 2.26 -16.26 23.92
C TYR A 75 1.31 -16.85 24.95
N LEU A 76 1.20 -18.18 24.99
CA LEU A 76 0.35 -18.92 25.94
C LEU A 76 1.19 -19.94 26.71
N ASP A 77 1.13 -19.89 28.04
CA ASP A 77 1.84 -20.82 28.91
C ASP A 77 1.02 -21.18 30.16
N SER A 78 1.29 -22.36 30.73
CA SER A 78 0.69 -22.87 31.96
C SER A 78 1.75 -22.90 33.06
N ILE A 79 1.74 -21.87 33.91
CA ILE A 79 2.80 -21.62 34.88
C ILE A 79 2.43 -22.20 36.25
N LYS A 80 3.38 -22.89 36.89
CA LYS A 80 3.22 -23.39 38.26
C LYS A 80 3.80 -22.42 39.28
N ILE A 81 2.92 -21.82 40.08
CA ILE A 81 3.28 -20.91 41.16
C ILE A 81 3.43 -21.69 42.46
N ARG A 82 4.58 -21.53 43.13
CA ARG A 82 4.86 -22.11 44.46
C ARG A 82 4.90 -21.02 45.52
N ARG A 83 4.41 -21.34 46.73
CA ARG A 83 4.39 -20.43 47.87
C ARG A 83 5.80 -19.89 48.18
N GLY A 84 5.94 -18.58 48.38
CA GLY A 84 7.20 -17.92 48.73
C GLY A 84 8.29 -17.96 47.65
N ARG A 85 8.05 -18.64 46.51
CA ARG A 85 9.02 -18.78 45.42
C ARG A 85 8.75 -17.75 44.33
N LYS A 86 9.82 -17.37 43.63
CA LYS A 86 9.74 -16.62 42.37
C LYS A 86 9.65 -17.61 41.22
N THR A 87 8.67 -17.42 40.35
CA THR A 87 8.56 -18.07 39.05
C THR A 87 8.89 -17.01 38.00
N VAL A 88 9.92 -17.25 37.20
CA VAL A 88 10.36 -16.35 36.14
C VAL A 88 9.93 -16.94 34.81
N VAL A 89 9.31 -16.12 33.96
CA VAL A 89 8.92 -16.48 32.59
C VAL A 89 9.46 -15.43 31.66
N GLU A 90 10.00 -15.88 30.54
CA GLU A 90 10.66 -15.02 29.53
C GLU A 90 9.92 -15.18 28.20
N PRO A 91 8.73 -14.57 28.03
CA PRO A 91 7.92 -14.76 26.84
C PRO A 91 8.52 -14.03 25.64
N GLU A 92 8.69 -14.78 24.55
CA GLU A 92 9.06 -14.31 23.23
C GLU A 92 7.80 -14.20 22.36
N LEU A 93 7.61 -13.04 21.73
CA LEU A 93 6.49 -12.78 20.83
C LEU A 93 7.02 -12.65 19.41
N PHE A 94 6.37 -13.34 18.47
CA PHE A 94 6.70 -13.31 17.04
C PHE A 94 5.71 -12.42 16.31
N GLU A 95 6.19 -11.54 15.42
CA GLU A 95 5.33 -10.73 14.56
C GLU A 95 4.56 -11.64 13.60
N LEU A 96 3.30 -11.29 13.38
CA LEU A 96 2.48 -11.96 12.38
C LEU A 96 2.84 -11.42 11.00
N ASN A 97 2.91 -12.30 10.02
CA ASN A 97 2.96 -11.88 8.62
C ASN A 97 1.67 -11.17 8.25
N GLY A 98 1.77 -10.17 7.38
CA GLY A 98 0.61 -9.65 6.66
C GLY A 98 0.31 -10.49 5.42
N ILE A 99 -0.90 -10.33 4.89
CA ILE A 99 -1.36 -11.01 3.68
C ILE A 99 -1.50 -9.97 2.58
N LEU A 100 -0.79 -10.18 1.46
CA LEU A 100 -0.94 -9.40 0.25
C LEU A 100 -1.76 -10.20 -0.76
N GLN A 101 -2.94 -9.70 -1.11
CA GLN A 101 -3.79 -10.26 -2.16
C GLN A 101 -3.80 -9.33 -3.36
N ILE A 102 -3.54 -9.88 -4.55
CA ILE A 102 -3.46 -9.12 -5.80
C ILE A 102 -4.35 -9.78 -6.84
N ASP A 103 -5.31 -9.03 -7.38
CA ASP A 103 -6.25 -9.48 -8.40
C ASP A 103 -6.31 -8.47 -9.56
N SER A 104 -5.59 -8.72 -10.64
CA SER A 104 -5.49 -7.77 -11.75
C SER A 104 -6.58 -7.96 -12.80
N THR A 105 -6.90 -6.88 -13.50
CA THR A 105 -7.68 -6.93 -14.73
C THR A 105 -6.86 -6.33 -15.88
N PRO A 106 -6.52 -7.09 -16.94
CA PRO A 106 -6.80 -8.52 -17.14
C PRO A 106 -6.08 -9.43 -16.13
N ALA A 107 -6.61 -10.65 -15.94
CA ALA A 107 -6.04 -11.67 -15.07
C ALA A 107 -4.78 -12.30 -15.67
N ASN A 108 -4.10 -13.18 -14.91
CA ASN A 108 -2.87 -13.86 -15.32
C ASN A 108 -1.69 -12.91 -15.58
N ALA A 109 -1.67 -11.76 -14.89
CA ALA A 109 -0.55 -10.84 -14.93
C ALA A 109 0.55 -11.31 -13.98
N GLN A 110 1.80 -11.23 -14.43
CA GLN A 110 2.97 -11.59 -13.64
C GLN A 110 3.15 -10.64 -12.46
N VAL A 111 3.33 -11.19 -11.26
CA VAL A 111 3.59 -10.44 -10.03
C VAL A 111 5.07 -10.52 -9.65
N VAL A 112 5.69 -9.36 -9.49
CA VAL A 112 7.09 -9.20 -9.07
C VAL A 112 7.11 -8.33 -7.81
N ILE A 113 7.79 -8.81 -6.76
CA ILE A 113 7.92 -8.10 -5.49
C ILE A 113 9.40 -7.97 -5.16
N ASN A 114 9.87 -6.74 -4.94
CA ASN A 114 11.28 -6.41 -4.72
C ASN A 114 12.21 -7.00 -5.80
N GLY A 115 11.75 -6.99 -7.05
CA GLY A 115 12.50 -7.52 -8.20
C GLY A 115 12.48 -9.05 -8.35
N ARG A 116 11.87 -9.80 -7.42
CA ARG A 116 11.74 -11.26 -7.50
C ARG A 116 10.34 -11.65 -8.01
N MET A 117 10.25 -12.61 -8.92
CA MET A 117 8.97 -13.14 -9.41
C MET A 117 8.32 -14.02 -8.34
N PHE A 118 7.04 -13.78 -8.04
CA PHE A 118 6.25 -14.57 -7.07
C PHE A 118 5.21 -15.46 -7.75
N GLY A 119 4.68 -15.05 -8.91
CA GLY A 119 3.67 -15.83 -9.63
C GLY A 119 2.85 -14.98 -10.59
N HIS A 120 1.59 -15.36 -10.80
CA HIS A 120 0.63 -14.63 -11.63
C HIS A 120 -0.65 -14.33 -10.84
N THR A 121 -1.38 -13.30 -11.23
CA THR A 121 -2.67 -12.95 -10.63
C THR A 121 -3.78 -13.92 -11.03
N PRO A 122 -4.76 -14.21 -10.16
CA PRO A 122 -4.83 -13.76 -8.76
C PRO A 122 -3.79 -14.45 -7.88
N LEU A 123 -3.18 -13.68 -6.96
CA LEU A 123 -2.12 -14.15 -6.07
C LEU A 123 -2.40 -13.74 -4.63
N GLN A 124 -2.13 -14.63 -3.68
CA GLN A 124 -2.13 -14.34 -2.25
C GLN A 124 -0.81 -14.78 -1.64
N GLU A 125 -0.11 -13.86 -0.98
CA GLU A 125 1.21 -14.11 -0.39
C GLU A 125 1.29 -13.60 1.06
N ALA A 126 1.93 -14.40 1.92
CA ALA A 126 2.20 -14.01 3.30
C ALA A 126 3.58 -13.37 3.38
N LEU A 127 3.62 -12.09 3.74
CA LEU A 127 4.84 -11.28 3.76
C LEU A 127 5.11 -10.77 5.19
N ALA A 128 6.39 -10.70 5.54
CA ALA A 128 6.78 -10.08 6.80
C ALA A 128 6.37 -8.59 6.80
N PRO A 129 6.24 -7.96 7.97
CA PRO A 129 5.95 -6.54 8.02
C PRO A 129 7.05 -5.71 7.34
N GLY A 130 6.64 -4.72 6.55
CA GLY A 130 7.55 -3.77 5.90
C GLY A 130 7.10 -3.28 4.53
N GLY A 131 7.97 -2.51 3.89
CA GLY A 131 7.75 -1.93 2.57
C GLY A 131 8.19 -2.84 1.42
N TYR A 132 7.33 -2.98 0.43
CA TYR A 132 7.53 -3.82 -0.76
C TYR A 132 7.32 -3.03 -2.05
N ALA A 133 8.30 -3.09 -2.96
CA ALA A 133 8.18 -2.59 -4.32
C ALA A 133 7.45 -3.64 -5.18
N LEU A 134 6.17 -3.40 -5.44
CA LEU A 134 5.30 -4.25 -6.25
C LEU A 134 5.33 -3.80 -7.71
N GLU A 135 5.51 -4.76 -8.61
CA GLU A 135 5.25 -4.61 -10.03
C GLU A 135 4.32 -5.71 -10.53
N VAL A 136 3.27 -5.32 -11.26
CA VAL A 136 2.36 -6.24 -11.93
C VAL A 136 2.47 -6.00 -13.43
N ARG A 137 2.89 -7.04 -14.16
CA ARG A 137 3.26 -6.98 -15.57
C ARG A 137 2.38 -7.91 -16.39
N LEU A 138 1.88 -7.42 -17.51
CA LEU A 138 1.19 -8.25 -18.49
C LEU A 138 1.71 -7.86 -19.89
N PRO A 139 1.99 -8.82 -20.79
CA PRO A 139 2.46 -8.49 -22.15
C PRO A 139 1.54 -7.51 -22.85
N ASP A 140 2.12 -6.56 -23.59
CA ASP A 140 1.41 -5.49 -24.32
C ASP A 140 0.54 -4.57 -23.42
N HIS A 141 0.79 -4.56 -22.11
CA HIS A 141 0.10 -3.68 -21.17
C HIS A 141 1.11 -2.86 -20.35
N GLN A 142 0.65 -1.69 -19.90
CA GLN A 142 1.38 -0.84 -18.98
C GLN A 142 1.65 -1.60 -17.67
N THR A 143 2.91 -1.57 -17.23
CA THR A 143 3.30 -2.17 -15.95
C THR A 143 2.76 -1.33 -14.80
N PHE A 144 1.96 -1.93 -13.94
CA PHE A 144 1.54 -1.30 -12.70
C PHE A 144 2.68 -1.39 -11.66
N LYS A 145 3.10 -0.25 -11.12
CA LYS A 145 4.13 -0.18 -10.06
C LYS A 145 3.60 0.55 -8.84
N LYS A 146 3.82 -0.02 -7.65
CA LYS A 146 3.39 0.58 -6.39
C LYS A 146 4.30 0.14 -5.24
N ASN A 147 4.66 1.07 -4.36
CA ASN A 147 5.22 0.71 -3.06
C ASN A 147 4.07 0.42 -2.09
N VAL A 148 4.08 -0.79 -1.52
CA VAL A 148 3.05 -1.28 -0.60
C VAL A 148 3.67 -1.46 0.76
N GLU A 149 3.10 -0.83 1.78
CA GLU A 149 3.45 -1.09 3.17
C GLU A 149 2.54 -2.19 3.71
N ILE A 150 3.14 -3.21 4.31
CA ILE A 150 2.41 -4.33 4.93
C ILE A 150 2.68 -4.27 6.43
N GLU A 151 1.64 -4.05 7.23
CA GLU A 151 1.74 -4.13 8.69
C GLU A 151 1.53 -5.57 9.19
N ALA A 152 2.00 -5.84 10.41
CA ALA A 152 1.92 -7.16 11.00
C ALA A 152 0.48 -7.62 11.23
N GLY A 153 0.13 -8.77 10.64
CA GLY A 153 -1.23 -9.33 10.66
C GLY A 153 -2.26 -8.54 9.84
N GLN A 154 -1.83 -7.56 9.04
CA GLN A 154 -2.72 -6.81 8.14
C GLN A 154 -2.98 -7.60 6.86
N GLU A 155 -4.20 -7.49 6.33
CA GLU A 155 -4.54 -7.91 4.98
C GLU A 155 -4.61 -6.70 4.05
N VAL A 156 -3.89 -6.76 2.93
CA VAL A 156 -3.82 -5.72 1.91
C VAL A 156 -4.29 -6.31 0.59
N THR A 157 -5.39 -5.80 0.05
CA THR A 157 -5.93 -6.22 -1.24
C THR A 157 -5.66 -5.14 -2.30
N LEU A 158 -5.13 -5.55 -3.44
CA LEU A 158 -4.87 -4.68 -4.60
C LEU A 158 -5.56 -5.26 -5.84
N ALA A 159 -6.25 -4.39 -6.58
CA ALA A 159 -6.89 -4.76 -7.83
C ALA A 159 -6.50 -3.82 -8.98
N PRO A 160 -5.25 -3.91 -9.50
CA PRO A 160 -4.82 -3.01 -10.56
C PRO A 160 -5.52 -3.34 -11.89
N MET A 161 -6.03 -2.30 -12.55
CA MET A 161 -6.42 -2.37 -13.96
C MET A 161 -5.19 -2.07 -14.82
N LEU A 162 -4.78 -3.02 -15.64
CA LEU A 162 -3.66 -2.89 -16.57
C LEU A 162 -4.20 -2.39 -17.90
N LEU A 163 -3.69 -1.25 -18.35
CA LEU A 163 -4.10 -0.64 -19.62
C LEU A 163 -3.24 -1.19 -20.76
N TYR A 164 -3.86 -1.50 -21.89
CA TYR A 164 -3.14 -1.89 -23.10
C TYR A 164 -2.19 -0.77 -23.54
N GLU A 165 -0.94 -1.12 -23.80
CA GLU A 165 0.08 -0.23 -24.34
C GLU A 165 0.12 -0.46 -25.85
N ALA A 166 -0.36 0.53 -26.62
CA ALA A 166 -0.38 0.40 -28.07
C ALA A 166 1.05 0.24 -28.61
N PRO A 167 1.30 -0.72 -29.52
CA PRO A 167 2.60 -0.86 -30.13
C PRO A 167 2.92 0.45 -30.85
N MET A 168 4.15 0.94 -30.65
CA MET A 168 4.68 2.05 -31.43
C MET A 168 4.74 1.61 -32.89
N VAL A 169 3.72 1.96 -33.68
CA VAL A 169 3.79 1.83 -35.13
C VAL A 169 4.66 2.97 -35.60
N GLU A 170 5.93 2.68 -35.88
CA GLU A 170 6.78 3.58 -36.63
C GLU A 170 6.14 3.77 -37.99
N THR A 171 5.47 4.91 -38.19
CA THR A 171 4.93 5.27 -39.49
C THR A 171 6.10 5.52 -40.42
N GLN A 172 6.45 4.50 -41.20
CA GLN A 172 7.28 4.69 -42.39
C GLN A 172 6.54 5.66 -43.31
N GLN A 173 6.86 6.96 -43.20
CA GLN A 173 6.46 7.97 -44.17
C GLN A 173 7.19 7.63 -45.47
N GLU A 174 6.58 6.82 -46.34
CA GLU A 174 7.00 6.69 -47.73
C GLU A 174 6.94 8.09 -48.36
N PRO A 175 8.07 8.68 -48.80
CA PRO A 175 8.05 10.01 -49.38
C PRO A 175 7.17 10.01 -50.64
N TRP A 176 6.11 10.82 -50.60
CA TRP A 176 5.11 10.96 -51.67
C TRP A 176 5.69 11.38 -53.04
N TYR A 177 6.97 11.77 -53.11
CA TYR A 177 7.66 12.12 -54.35
C TYR A 177 8.29 10.93 -55.10
N ARG A 178 8.27 9.69 -54.56
CA ARG A 178 8.83 8.51 -55.24
C ARG A 178 7.98 8.02 -56.42
N ASN A 179 6.71 8.43 -56.49
CA ASN A 179 5.83 8.11 -57.62
C ASN A 179 5.99 9.19 -58.70
N LYS A 180 6.76 8.88 -59.76
CA LYS A 180 7.09 9.77 -60.90
C LYS A 180 5.88 10.34 -61.67
N TRP A 181 4.64 10.08 -61.27
CA TRP A 181 3.42 10.48 -61.99
C TRP A 181 2.75 11.72 -61.39
N VAL A 182 3.14 12.17 -60.17
CA VAL A 182 2.49 13.30 -59.47
C VAL A 182 2.96 14.68 -60.00
N TRP A 183 4.05 14.75 -60.76
CA TRP A 183 4.56 16.01 -61.34
C TRP A 183 3.96 16.40 -62.70
N ILE A 184 3.08 15.60 -63.32
CA ILE A 184 2.47 15.99 -64.62
C ILE A 184 1.44 17.13 -64.43
N GLY A 185 0.93 17.36 -63.22
CA GLY A 185 -0.09 18.38 -62.96
C GLY A 185 0.44 19.80 -62.66
N ALA A 186 1.71 19.98 -62.25
CA ALA A 186 2.24 21.27 -61.79
C ALA A 186 3.19 21.98 -62.77
N ALA A 187 3.52 21.37 -63.91
CA ALA A 187 4.43 21.93 -64.92
C ALA A 187 3.74 22.48 -66.20
N SER A 188 2.40 22.60 -66.23
CA SER A 188 1.64 23.07 -67.41
C SER A 188 1.06 24.49 -67.28
N VAL A 189 1.56 25.31 -66.36
CA VAL A 189 1.18 26.74 -66.27
C VAL A 189 2.48 27.53 -66.32
N ILE A 190 2.57 28.52 -67.21
CA ILE A 190 3.73 29.36 -67.58
C ILE A 190 4.47 28.84 -68.84
N VAL A 191 3.95 29.17 -70.03
CA VAL A 191 4.64 29.84 -71.18
C VAL A 191 3.66 29.86 -72.38
N THR A 192 2.77 30.86 -72.46
CA THR A 192 2.23 31.38 -73.75
C THR A 192 1.64 32.79 -73.65
N THR A 193 1.47 33.39 -72.46
CA THR A 193 1.01 34.79 -72.33
C THR A 193 2.17 35.79 -72.31
N SER A 194 2.86 35.98 -73.45
CA SER A 194 3.72 37.14 -73.76
C SER A 194 4.18 36.97 -75.21
N ILE A 195 3.52 37.55 -76.22
CA ILE A 195 3.74 38.93 -76.69
C ILE A 195 2.43 39.41 -77.37
N ILE A 196 1.79 40.42 -76.80
CA ILE A 196 0.98 41.38 -77.57
C ILE A 196 1.52 42.75 -77.17
N THR A 197 2.22 43.43 -78.07
CA THR A 197 2.29 44.89 -78.05
C THR A 197 2.30 45.42 -79.48
N ALA A 198 1.11 45.88 -79.86
CA ALA A 198 0.77 47.01 -80.72
C ALA A 198 1.82 47.54 -81.73
N VAL A 199 1.51 47.37 -83.02
CA VAL A 199 1.66 48.46 -84.00
C VAL A 199 0.37 48.49 -84.83
N ALA A 200 -0.41 49.53 -84.62
CA ALA A 200 -1.55 49.89 -85.46
C ALA A 200 -1.03 50.59 -86.70
N LEU A 201 -1.24 50.01 -87.88
CA LEU A 201 -1.19 50.71 -89.16
C LEU A 201 -2.32 50.21 -90.07
N THR A 202 -3.38 51.02 -90.09
CA THR A 202 -4.18 51.47 -91.23
C THR A 202 -4.81 50.45 -92.19
N ALA A 203 -6.15 50.47 -92.22
CA ALA A 203 -7.09 50.51 -93.36
C ALA A 203 -6.89 49.49 -94.51
N ASP A 204 -7.90 48.89 -95.14
CA ASP A 204 -9.34 49.08 -95.25
C ASP A 204 -9.92 47.77 -95.84
N ASP A 205 -11.25 47.73 -95.98
CA ASP A 205 -12.06 46.86 -96.85
C ASP A 205 -12.63 45.51 -96.34
N THR A 206 -13.76 45.70 -95.65
CA THR A 206 -15.14 45.25 -96.01
C THR A 206 -15.57 43.78 -95.98
N ALA A 207 -16.76 43.63 -95.36
CA ALA A 207 -17.80 42.61 -95.50
C ALA A 207 -17.51 41.26 -94.81
N ASP A 208 -18.44 40.60 -94.11
CA ASP A 208 -19.89 40.72 -94.05
C ASP A 208 -20.42 40.01 -92.79
N ALA A 209 -21.59 40.49 -92.36
CA ALA A 209 -22.67 39.86 -91.61
C ALA A 209 -22.43 38.73 -90.57
N GLY A 210 -23.01 38.97 -89.37
CA GLY A 210 -23.95 37.98 -88.80
C GLY A 210 -23.68 37.49 -87.37
N TYR A 211 -23.96 38.33 -86.37
CA TYR A 211 -24.27 37.83 -85.03
C TYR A 211 -25.73 37.32 -84.98
N PRO A 212 -26.01 36.27 -84.17
CA PRO A 212 -27.01 36.51 -83.14
C PRO A 212 -26.61 36.00 -81.75
N THR A 213 -26.53 36.99 -80.88
CA THR A 213 -26.94 37.11 -79.48
C THR A 213 -27.71 35.94 -78.80
N ILE A 214 -27.07 35.40 -77.75
CA ILE A 214 -27.53 35.15 -76.36
C ILE A 214 -28.98 34.64 -76.13
N ARG A 215 -29.10 33.55 -75.33
CA ARG A 215 -30.12 33.54 -74.27
C ARG A 215 -29.68 32.76 -73.03
N ILE A 216 -29.89 33.43 -71.90
CA ILE A 216 -29.56 33.06 -70.52
C ILE A 216 -30.74 32.25 -69.94
N GLU A 217 -30.41 31.44 -68.94
CA GLU A 217 -31.18 30.55 -68.04
C GLU A 217 -32.68 30.86 -67.77
N THR A 218 -33.44 29.82 -67.33
CA THR A 218 -34.26 29.82 -66.08
C THR A 218 -35.24 28.63 -65.98
N THR A 219 -35.13 27.89 -64.86
CA THR A 219 -36.17 27.22 -64.00
C THR A 219 -37.11 26.12 -64.52
N GLN A 220 -37.16 25.01 -63.78
CA GLN A 220 -38.22 24.61 -62.81
C GLN A 220 -37.62 23.68 -61.75
#